data_AF-A0A937MJ21-F1
#
_entry.id   AF-A0A937MJ21-F1
#
_cell.length_a   1.000
_cell.length_b   1.000
_cell.length_c   1.000
_cell.angle_alpha   90.00
_cell.angle_beta   90.00
_cell.angle_gamma   90.00
#
_symmetry.space_group_name_H-M   'P 1'
#
loop_
_entity.id
_entity.type
_entity.pdbx_description
1 polymer ?
#
loop_
_entity_poly.entity_id
_entity_poly.type
_entity_poly.pdbx_seq_one_letter_code
_entity_poly.pdbx_strand_id
1 'polypeptide(L)'
;MSILEAIDQKTEFMSYEPVPSKGGDFAADLKLAADRDKAEAIFSERTRQLLRRRNVSEDNIISFSSVLIRVQEEGLRTNQAKDFLSTLSDDELEALRAAHSLAQDIDVTSLNEEGAFNLLRNFDQFADLNNNGLLTIGAANTWSYPPPNAPQAVKDAWRDATAGFTDLEKMLKMAPFMAFDVSANIQNDADGKPVGLYGPNDAEYRNIYADENFSFRRQVSTMIDQLDAFKNQMDYGEFRERQEFLNGYLSALESHEVA
;
A
#
# COMPACT_ATOMS: atom_id res chain seq x y z
N MET A 1 9.04 30.20 10.32
CA MET A 1 10.04 29.60 9.43
C MET A 1 9.24 28.92 8.34
N SER A 2 9.12 29.62 7.20
CA SER A 2 8.19 29.28 6.12
C SER A 2 8.80 28.17 5.26
N ILE A 3 7.96 27.31 4.67
CA ILE A 3 8.37 26.23 3.74
C ILE A 3 9.21 26.78 2.56
N LEU A 4 9.12 28.08 2.28
CA LEU A 4 9.93 28.77 1.27
C LEU A 4 11.42 28.94 1.62
N GLU A 5 11.84 28.78 2.87
CA GLU A 5 13.25 28.99 3.28
C GLU A 5 14.08 27.69 3.30
N ALA A 6 13.45 26.53 3.10
CA ALA A 6 14.15 25.23 3.11
C ALA A 6 14.65 24.76 1.74
N ILE A 7 14.40 25.52 0.67
CA ILE A 7 14.75 25.15 -0.71
C ILE A 7 16.22 25.47 -1.04
N ASP A 8 16.92 26.27 -0.24
CA ASP A 8 18.15 26.91 -0.70
C ASP A 8 19.48 26.19 -0.41
N GLN A 9 19.52 24.97 0.16
CA GLN A 9 20.83 24.30 0.34
C GLN A 9 20.84 22.80 0.07
N LYS A 10 21.67 22.45 -0.92
CA LYS A 10 22.17 21.15 -1.38
C LYS A 10 21.27 20.35 -2.34
N THR A 11 21.37 20.72 -3.61
CA THR A 11 21.59 19.69 -4.64
C THR A 11 22.46 20.23 -5.77
N GLU A 12 23.67 19.67 -5.94
CA GLU A 12 24.38 19.74 -7.23
C GLU A 12 23.61 18.85 -8.22
N PHE A 13 22.57 19.39 -8.85
CA PHE A 13 21.96 18.76 -10.00
C PHE A 13 22.78 19.12 -11.25
N MET A 14 23.13 18.10 -12.05
CA MET A 14 23.40 18.30 -13.47
C MET A 14 22.28 19.17 -14.04
N SER A 15 22.61 20.39 -14.43
CA SER A 15 21.72 21.28 -15.15
C SER A 15 21.25 20.58 -16.41
N TYR A 16 20.02 20.05 -16.39
CA TYR A 16 19.36 19.60 -17.60
C TYR A 16 18.98 20.86 -18.37
N GLU A 17 19.85 21.32 -19.27
CA GLU A 17 19.45 22.29 -20.27
C GLU A 17 18.46 21.59 -21.21
N PRO A 18 17.19 22.04 -21.29
CA PRO A 18 16.23 21.41 -22.18
C PRO A 18 16.73 21.56 -23.62
N VAL A 19 17.06 20.44 -24.26
CA VAL A 19 17.39 20.40 -25.68
C VAL A 19 16.07 20.66 -26.43
N PRO A 20 15.94 21.78 -27.17
CA PRO A 20 14.70 22.09 -27.86
C PRO A 20 14.38 20.98 -28.87
N SER A 21 13.14 20.49 -28.84
CA SER A 21 12.65 19.66 -29.93
C SER A 21 12.71 20.48 -31.22
N LYS A 22 13.26 19.91 -32.30
CA LYS A 22 13.33 20.60 -33.59
C LYS A 22 11.92 20.79 -34.14
N GLY A 23 11.28 21.90 -33.78
CA GLY A 23 9.97 22.33 -34.26
C GLY A 23 8.83 22.42 -33.22
N GLY A 24 9.10 22.27 -31.92
CA GLY A 24 8.07 22.35 -30.87
C GLY A 24 7.86 23.76 -30.28
N ASP A 25 6.65 23.99 -29.78
CA ASP A 25 6.26 25.21 -29.05
C ASP A 25 7.02 25.28 -27.71
N PHE A 26 8.01 26.17 -27.66
CA PHE A 26 8.87 26.36 -26.48
C PHE A 26 8.10 26.68 -25.20
N ALA A 27 6.93 27.33 -25.31
CA ALA A 27 6.10 27.61 -24.14
C ALA A 27 5.42 26.34 -23.60
N ALA A 28 5.02 25.43 -24.49
CA ALA A 28 4.48 24.13 -24.11
C ALA A 28 5.56 23.26 -23.45
N ASP A 29 6.78 23.26 -24.00
CA ASP A 29 7.92 22.51 -23.44
C ASP A 29 8.30 23.01 -22.03
N LEU A 30 8.31 24.33 -21.81
CA LEU A 30 8.55 24.94 -20.49
C LEU A 30 7.46 24.61 -19.47
N LYS A 31 6.19 24.64 -19.90
CA LYS A 31 5.05 24.31 -19.03
C LYS A 31 5.12 22.84 -18.61
N LEU A 32 5.39 21.95 -19.56
CA LEU A 32 5.54 20.52 -19.31
C LEU A 32 6.66 20.23 -18.30
N ALA A 33 7.80 20.92 -18.42
CA ALA A 33 8.90 20.82 -17.45
C ALA A 33 8.48 21.26 -16.04
N ALA A 34 7.79 22.40 -15.91
CA ALA A 34 7.32 22.88 -14.61
C ALA A 34 6.27 21.95 -13.97
N ASP A 35 5.38 21.36 -14.77
CA ASP A 35 4.38 20.40 -14.28
C ASP A 35 5.03 19.09 -13.84
N ARG A 36 6.13 18.66 -14.49
CA ARG A 36 6.96 17.52 -14.04
C ARG A 36 7.62 17.79 -12.69
N ASP A 37 8.24 18.95 -12.51
CA ASP A 37 8.90 19.29 -11.24
C ASP A 37 7.92 19.27 -10.06
N LYS A 38 6.70 19.79 -10.27
CA LYS A 38 5.62 19.70 -9.29
C LYS A 38 5.18 18.26 -9.03
N ALA A 39 5.06 17.46 -10.08
CA ALA A 39 4.72 16.05 -9.97
C ALA A 39 5.77 15.28 -9.15
N GLU A 40 7.05 15.54 -9.38
CA GLU A 40 8.12 14.89 -8.63
C GLU A 40 8.12 15.30 -7.15
N ALA A 41 7.77 16.54 -6.84
CA ALA A 41 7.72 17.05 -5.47
C ALA A 41 6.54 16.49 -4.63
N ILE A 42 5.39 16.22 -5.25
CA ILE A 42 4.19 15.74 -4.53
C ILE A 42 4.22 14.21 -4.26
N PHE A 43 4.96 13.45 -5.06
CA PHE A 43 4.97 12.00 -4.95
C PHE A 43 6.00 11.49 -3.95
N SER A 44 5.56 10.58 -3.08
CA SER A 44 6.48 9.78 -2.28
C SER A 44 7.37 8.90 -3.17
N GLU A 45 8.51 8.47 -2.63
CA GLU A 45 9.41 7.55 -3.34
C GLU A 45 8.69 6.26 -3.77
N ARG A 46 7.83 5.73 -2.88
CA ARG A 46 7.01 4.54 -3.19
C ARG A 46 6.07 4.79 -4.35
N THR A 47 5.39 5.93 -4.39
CA THR A 47 4.51 6.31 -5.50
C THR A 47 5.29 6.38 -6.81
N ARG A 48 6.44 7.07 -6.82
CA ARG A 48 7.29 7.19 -8.03
C ARG A 48 7.75 5.83 -8.54
N GLN A 49 8.18 4.93 -7.65
CA GLN A 49 8.58 3.57 -8.03
C GLN A 49 7.44 2.76 -8.66
N LEU A 50 6.25 2.81 -8.05
CA LEU A 50 5.10 2.06 -8.52
C LEU A 50 4.55 2.59 -9.85
N LEU A 51 4.47 3.91 -10.03
CA LEU A 51 4.07 4.52 -11.30
C LEU A 51 5.00 4.07 -12.45
N ARG A 52 6.32 4.07 -12.23
CA ARG A 52 7.31 3.55 -13.18
C ARG A 52 7.12 2.06 -13.46
N ARG A 53 6.97 1.24 -12.42
CA ARG A 53 6.79 -0.23 -12.55
C ARG A 53 5.52 -0.59 -13.32
N ARG A 54 4.47 0.22 -13.18
CA ARG A 54 3.18 0.07 -13.86
C ARG A 54 3.19 0.62 -15.29
N ASN A 55 4.28 1.26 -15.71
CA ASN A 55 4.40 1.92 -17.00
C ASN A 55 3.25 2.92 -17.26
N VAL A 56 2.92 3.72 -16.24
CA VAL A 56 1.90 4.76 -16.35
C VAL A 56 2.40 5.85 -17.31
N SER A 57 1.55 6.30 -18.22
CA SER A 57 1.91 7.36 -19.18
C SER A 57 2.26 8.66 -18.46
N GLU A 58 3.12 9.46 -19.06
CA GLU A 58 3.52 10.75 -18.50
C GLU A 58 2.34 11.70 -18.30
N ASP A 59 1.41 11.74 -19.25
CA ASP A 59 0.18 12.53 -19.14
C ASP A 59 -0.66 12.13 -17.92
N ASN A 60 -0.79 10.82 -17.67
CA ASN A 60 -1.51 10.31 -16.49
C ASN A 60 -0.75 10.59 -15.19
N ILE A 61 0.59 10.59 -15.21
CA ILE A 61 1.41 10.96 -14.04
C ILE A 61 1.19 12.44 -13.69
N ILE A 62 1.19 13.34 -14.70
CA ILE A 62 0.97 14.78 -14.51
C ILE A 62 -0.46 15.08 -14.07
N SER A 63 -1.44 14.39 -14.65
CA SER A 63 -2.85 14.52 -14.25
C SER A 63 -3.05 14.05 -12.82
N PHE A 64 -2.50 12.87 -12.46
CA PHE A 64 -2.57 12.36 -11.09
C PHE A 64 -1.89 13.29 -10.07
N SER A 65 -0.71 13.83 -10.37
CA SER A 65 -0.05 14.77 -9.46
C SER A 65 -0.86 16.05 -9.27
N SER A 66 -1.45 16.58 -10.34
CA SER A 66 -2.32 17.76 -10.30
C SER A 66 -3.53 17.53 -9.39
N VAL A 67 -4.13 16.34 -9.45
CA VAL A 67 -5.19 15.93 -8.54
C VAL A 67 -4.71 15.90 -7.08
N LEU A 68 -3.54 15.29 -6.80
CA LEU A 68 -3.00 15.25 -5.43
C LEU A 68 -2.65 16.64 -4.87
N ILE A 69 -2.16 17.55 -5.70
CA ILE A 69 -1.88 18.94 -5.31
C ILE A 69 -3.18 19.63 -4.90
N ARG A 70 -4.24 19.52 -5.70
CA ARG A 70 -5.56 20.09 -5.38
C ARG A 70 -6.11 19.53 -4.05
N VAL A 71 -6.00 18.22 -3.85
CA VAL A 71 -6.39 17.55 -2.60
C VAL A 71 -5.63 18.13 -1.39
N GLN A 72 -4.32 18.38 -1.54
CA GLN A 72 -3.50 18.97 -0.49
C GLN A 72 -3.86 20.43 -0.20
N GLU A 73 -4.06 21.24 -1.25
CA GLU A 73 -4.43 22.65 -1.14
C GLU A 73 -5.81 22.85 -0.50
N GLU A 74 -6.77 21.98 -0.81
CA GLU A 74 -8.13 22.02 -0.24
C GLU A 74 -8.22 21.45 1.18
N GLY A 75 -7.17 20.77 1.67
CA GLY A 75 -7.16 20.17 3.00
C GLY A 75 -8.23 19.08 3.19
N LEU A 76 -8.45 18.27 2.14
CA LEU A 76 -9.56 17.34 2.04
C LEU A 76 -9.62 16.34 3.21
N ARG A 77 -10.80 16.25 3.83
CA ARG A 77 -11.13 15.25 4.86
C ARG A 77 -11.73 14.00 4.23
N THR A 78 -11.63 12.89 4.94
CA THR A 78 -12.12 11.58 4.51
C THR A 78 -13.54 11.58 3.94
N ASN A 79 -14.49 12.21 4.65
CA ASN A 79 -15.89 12.25 4.26
C ASN A 79 -16.19 13.17 3.05
N GLN A 80 -15.17 13.84 2.49
CA GLN A 80 -15.30 14.71 1.32
C GLN A 80 -14.72 14.07 0.04
N ALA A 81 -14.12 12.88 0.14
CA ALA A 81 -13.42 12.26 -0.99
C ALA A 81 -14.34 11.98 -2.20
N LYS A 82 -15.55 11.46 -1.96
CA LYS A 82 -16.53 11.19 -3.03
C LYS A 82 -16.99 12.46 -3.74
N ASP A 83 -17.24 13.53 -2.97
CA ASP A 83 -17.66 14.81 -3.52
C ASP A 83 -16.55 15.40 -4.41
N PHE A 84 -15.31 15.37 -3.94
CA PHE A 84 -14.15 15.81 -4.72
C PHE A 84 -13.97 14.99 -6.00
N LEU A 85 -14.02 13.65 -5.91
CA LEU A 85 -13.93 12.77 -7.08
C LEU A 85 -15.03 13.06 -8.11
N SER A 86 -16.22 13.45 -7.67
CA SER A 86 -17.35 13.82 -8.55
C SER A 86 -17.13 15.13 -9.31
N THR A 87 -16.12 15.93 -8.92
CA THR A 87 -15.73 17.16 -9.64
C THR A 87 -14.67 16.92 -10.71
N LEU A 88 -14.04 15.75 -10.71
CA LEU A 88 -12.96 15.43 -11.62
C LEU A 88 -13.50 15.17 -13.04
N SER A 89 -12.71 15.52 -14.04
CA SER A 89 -12.99 15.15 -15.41
C SER A 89 -12.78 13.65 -15.65
N ASP A 90 -13.30 13.14 -16.77
CA ASP A 90 -13.07 11.75 -17.18
C ASP A 90 -11.57 11.44 -17.34
N ASP A 91 -10.78 12.39 -17.86
CA ASP A 91 -9.32 12.25 -18.01
C ASP A 91 -8.60 12.21 -16.65
N GLU A 92 -9.07 12.98 -15.66
CA GLU A 92 -8.53 12.95 -14.29
C GLU A 92 -8.89 11.62 -13.60
N LEU A 93 -10.11 11.11 -13.79
CA LEU A 93 -10.52 9.79 -13.28
C LEU A 93 -9.74 8.65 -13.95
N GLU A 94 -9.49 8.74 -15.26
CA GLU A 94 -8.63 7.78 -15.98
C GLU A 94 -7.20 7.82 -15.46
N ALA A 95 -6.64 9.01 -15.18
CA ALA A 95 -5.32 9.13 -14.58
C ALA A 95 -5.24 8.44 -13.21
N LEU A 96 -6.26 8.60 -12.36
CA LEU A 96 -6.37 7.86 -11.09
C LEU A 96 -6.44 6.35 -11.34
N ARG A 97 -7.32 5.90 -12.25
CA ARG A 97 -7.50 4.47 -12.58
C ARG A 97 -6.18 3.85 -13.04
N ALA A 98 -5.47 4.52 -13.95
CA ALA A 98 -4.19 4.07 -14.48
C ALA A 98 -3.09 4.07 -13.40
N ALA A 99 -2.99 5.15 -12.62
CA ALA A 99 -2.02 5.26 -11.53
C ALA A 99 -2.17 4.11 -10.52
N HIS A 100 -3.41 3.77 -10.13
CA HIS A 100 -3.73 2.70 -9.20
C HIS A 100 -3.79 1.30 -9.84
N SER A 101 -3.68 1.21 -11.17
CA SER A 101 -3.82 -0.04 -11.94
C SER A 101 -5.17 -0.75 -11.73
N LEU A 102 -6.24 0.03 -11.66
CA LEU A 102 -7.60 -0.51 -11.54
C LEU A 102 -8.07 -1.05 -12.89
N ALA A 103 -8.64 -2.27 -12.87
CA ALA A 103 -9.11 -2.95 -14.07
C ALA A 103 -10.41 -2.35 -14.63
N GLN A 104 -11.23 -1.75 -13.77
CA GLN A 104 -12.51 -1.15 -14.12
C GLN A 104 -12.44 0.37 -13.98
N ASP A 105 -13.30 1.05 -14.74
CA ASP A 105 -13.50 2.48 -14.62
C ASP A 105 -14.01 2.86 -13.22
N ILE A 106 -13.66 4.07 -12.80
CA ILE A 106 -14.05 4.57 -11.47
C ILE A 106 -15.49 5.08 -11.53
N ASP A 107 -16.43 4.28 -11.02
CA ASP A 107 -17.78 4.75 -10.70
C ASP A 107 -17.81 5.34 -9.29
N VAL A 108 -17.67 6.66 -9.20
CA VAL A 108 -17.64 7.41 -7.93
C VAL A 108 -18.87 7.14 -7.06
N THR A 109 -20.04 6.91 -7.67
CA THR A 109 -21.28 6.71 -6.92
C THR A 109 -21.26 5.39 -6.13
N SER A 110 -20.65 4.36 -6.71
CA SER A 110 -20.51 3.02 -6.14
C SER A 110 -19.44 2.90 -5.04
N LEU A 111 -18.50 3.85 -4.95
CA LEU A 111 -17.39 3.77 -4.01
C LEU A 111 -17.86 3.90 -2.55
N ASN A 112 -17.24 3.14 -1.66
CA ASN A 112 -17.31 3.41 -0.22
C ASN A 112 -16.35 4.57 0.14
N GLU A 113 -16.43 5.07 1.39
CA GLU A 113 -15.61 6.19 1.84
C GLU A 113 -14.10 5.89 1.75
N GLU A 114 -13.69 4.68 2.11
CA GLU A 114 -12.29 4.24 2.08
C GLU A 114 -11.72 4.15 0.66
N GLY A 115 -12.43 3.49 -0.24
CA GLY A 115 -12.05 3.35 -1.63
C GLY A 115 -11.92 4.70 -2.32
N ALA A 116 -12.86 5.63 -2.06
CA ALA A 116 -12.78 7.00 -2.54
C ALA A 116 -11.59 7.75 -1.93
N PHE A 117 -11.38 7.63 -0.62
CA PHE A 117 -10.30 8.30 0.07
C PHE A 117 -8.92 7.85 -0.42
N ASN A 118 -8.70 6.53 -0.56
CA ASN A 118 -7.41 5.99 -0.95
C ASN A 118 -7.06 6.27 -2.42
N LEU A 119 -8.04 6.54 -3.29
CA LEU A 119 -7.75 7.02 -4.66
C LEU A 119 -6.99 8.35 -4.67
N LEU A 120 -7.22 9.19 -3.65
CA LEU A 120 -6.69 10.56 -3.54
C LEU A 120 -5.40 10.64 -2.69
N ARG A 121 -4.63 9.54 -2.62
CA ARG A 121 -3.46 9.43 -1.73
C ARG A 121 -2.23 8.90 -2.46
N ASN A 122 -1.07 9.25 -1.93
CA ASN A 122 0.17 8.54 -2.24
C ASN A 122 0.07 7.08 -1.74
N PHE A 123 0.79 6.16 -2.39
CA PHE A 123 0.62 4.72 -2.16
C PHE A 123 1.16 4.21 -0.81
N ASP A 124 1.91 5.04 -0.08
CA ASP A 124 2.34 4.84 1.30
C ASP A 124 1.41 5.47 2.33
N GLN A 125 0.37 6.19 1.88
CA GLN A 125 -0.60 6.92 2.71
C GLN A 125 -2.00 6.29 2.70
N PHE A 126 -2.15 5.11 2.10
CA PHE A 126 -3.41 4.38 2.14
C PHE A 126 -3.78 3.99 3.56
N ALA A 127 -5.08 3.98 3.86
CA ALA A 127 -5.63 3.64 5.16
C ALA A 127 -6.82 2.69 5.04
N ASP A 128 -6.87 1.69 5.92
CA ASP A 128 -8.06 0.85 6.14
C ASP A 128 -8.94 1.60 7.17
N LEU A 129 -9.98 2.28 6.71
CA LEU A 129 -10.71 3.24 7.55
C LEU A 129 -11.75 2.57 8.44
N ASN A 130 -12.32 1.46 7.97
CA ASN A 130 -13.29 0.69 8.75
C ASN A 130 -12.61 -0.40 9.61
N ASN A 131 -11.29 -0.52 9.51
CA ASN A 131 -10.45 -1.46 10.24
C ASN A 131 -10.88 -2.92 10.05
N ASN A 132 -11.33 -3.27 8.84
CA ASN A 132 -11.78 -4.63 8.50
C ASN A 132 -10.64 -5.55 8.03
N GLY A 133 -9.40 -5.06 7.99
CA GLY A 133 -8.22 -5.83 7.60
C GLY A 133 -8.01 -5.93 6.09
N LEU A 134 -8.86 -5.30 5.29
CA LEU A 134 -8.69 -5.13 3.86
C LEU A 134 -8.40 -3.67 3.55
N LEU A 135 -7.56 -3.46 2.54
CA LEU A 135 -7.39 -2.15 1.95
C LEU A 135 -8.28 -1.98 0.72
N THR A 136 -9.16 -0.99 0.76
CA THR A 136 -10.03 -0.62 -0.35
C THR A 136 -9.43 0.55 -1.14
N ILE A 137 -9.23 0.40 -2.45
CA ILE A 137 -8.78 1.47 -3.35
C ILE A 137 -9.71 1.49 -4.57
N GLY A 138 -10.49 2.56 -4.72
CA GLY A 138 -11.63 2.52 -5.63
C GLY A 138 -12.59 1.39 -5.22
N ALA A 139 -12.93 0.50 -6.15
CA ALA A 139 -13.73 -0.69 -5.86
C ALA A 139 -12.88 -1.94 -5.54
N ALA A 140 -11.55 -1.85 -5.62
CA ALA A 140 -10.66 -2.98 -5.42
C ALA A 140 -10.35 -3.19 -3.94
N ASN A 141 -10.45 -4.43 -3.48
CA ASN A 141 -10.07 -4.85 -2.13
C ASN A 141 -8.76 -5.64 -2.19
N THR A 142 -7.80 -5.27 -1.36
CA THR A 142 -6.49 -5.91 -1.28
C THR A 142 -6.21 -6.32 0.16
N TRP A 143 -5.89 -7.59 0.36
CA TRP A 143 -5.27 -8.04 1.60
C TRP A 143 -3.76 -7.83 1.50
N SER A 144 -3.13 -7.38 2.58
CA SER A 144 -1.68 -7.20 2.65
C SER A 144 -1.14 -7.50 4.03
N TYR A 145 0.11 -7.94 4.10
CA TYR A 145 0.84 -8.02 5.35
C TYR A 145 2.12 -7.15 5.32
N PRO A 146 2.43 -6.40 6.39
CA PRO A 146 1.58 -6.12 7.54
C PRO A 146 0.25 -5.45 7.13
N PRO A 147 -0.82 -5.55 7.94
CA PRO A 147 -2.09 -4.91 7.62
C PRO A 147 -1.91 -3.38 7.49
N PRO A 148 -2.75 -2.68 6.72
CA PRO A 148 -2.60 -1.25 6.48
C PRO A 148 -2.52 -0.41 7.78
N ASN A 149 -3.28 -0.79 8.80
CA ASN A 149 -3.31 -0.13 10.11
C ASN A 149 -2.26 -0.64 11.11
N ALA A 150 -1.34 -1.53 10.70
CA ALA A 150 -0.26 -1.96 11.56
C ALA A 150 0.56 -0.76 12.08
N PRO A 151 1.04 -0.80 13.34
CA PRO A 151 1.97 0.19 13.86
C PRO A 151 3.18 0.37 12.94
N GLN A 152 3.72 1.60 12.86
CA GLN A 152 4.86 1.88 11.98
C GLN A 152 6.07 0.99 12.27
N ALA A 153 6.34 0.71 13.55
CA ALA A 153 7.39 -0.21 13.98
C ALA A 153 7.25 -1.63 13.38
N VAL A 154 6.02 -2.13 13.19
CA VAL A 154 5.76 -3.43 12.54
C VAL A 154 6.06 -3.37 11.04
N LYS A 155 5.67 -2.28 10.38
CA LYS A 155 5.95 -2.04 8.96
C LYS A 155 7.47 -1.92 8.72
N ASP A 156 8.17 -1.25 9.62
CA ASP A 156 9.63 -1.10 9.58
C ASP A 156 10.33 -2.45 9.79
N ALA A 157 9.94 -3.22 10.80
CA ALA A 157 10.46 -4.56 11.03
C ALA A 157 10.24 -5.50 9.82
N TRP A 158 9.07 -5.41 9.17
CA TRP A 158 8.79 -6.21 7.97
C TRP A 158 9.67 -5.79 6.79
N ARG A 159 9.84 -4.48 6.59
CA ARG A 159 10.73 -3.96 5.54
C ARG A 159 12.16 -4.45 5.76
N ASP A 160 12.64 -4.44 6.99
CA ASP A 160 13.99 -4.87 7.33
C ASP A 160 14.16 -6.38 7.13
N ALA A 161 13.19 -7.18 7.59
CA ALA A 161 13.20 -8.64 7.43
C ALA A 161 13.02 -9.11 5.97
N THR A 162 12.52 -8.25 5.09
CA THR A 162 12.35 -8.51 3.66
C THR A 162 13.27 -7.68 2.78
N ALA A 163 14.30 -7.07 3.38
CA ALA A 163 15.31 -6.32 2.65
C ALA A 163 16.03 -7.26 1.65
N GLY A 164 16.13 -6.83 0.40
CA GLY A 164 16.74 -7.62 -0.67
C GLY A 164 15.82 -8.64 -1.35
N PHE A 165 14.62 -8.90 -0.81
CA PHE A 165 13.64 -9.77 -1.49
C PHE A 165 12.98 -9.04 -2.66
N THR A 166 12.76 -9.79 -3.74
CA THR A 166 11.88 -9.41 -4.85
C THR A 166 10.43 -9.29 -4.38
N ASP A 167 9.58 -8.64 -5.17
CA ASP A 167 8.16 -8.51 -4.86
C ASP A 167 7.45 -9.87 -4.78
N LEU A 168 7.83 -10.81 -5.65
CA LEU A 168 7.29 -12.17 -5.64
C LEU A 168 7.67 -12.90 -4.35
N GLU A 169 8.93 -12.81 -3.92
CA GLU A 169 9.38 -13.42 -2.67
C GLU A 169 8.64 -12.81 -1.48
N LYS A 170 8.50 -11.48 -1.43
CA LYS A 170 7.73 -10.80 -0.38
C LYS A 170 6.29 -11.31 -0.33
N MET A 171 5.63 -11.42 -1.49
CA MET A 171 4.27 -11.95 -1.56
C MET A 171 4.18 -13.38 -1.03
N LEU A 172 5.13 -14.25 -1.40
CA LEU A 172 5.22 -15.62 -0.88
C LEU A 172 5.44 -15.64 0.64
N LYS A 173 6.21 -14.69 1.18
CA LYS A 173 6.41 -14.53 2.62
C LYS A 173 5.17 -14.10 3.39
N MET A 174 4.17 -13.51 2.72
CA MET A 174 2.91 -13.16 3.37
C MET A 174 1.97 -14.38 3.55
N ALA A 175 2.17 -15.46 2.78
CA ALA A 175 1.29 -16.63 2.79
C ALA A 175 1.03 -17.24 4.19
N PRO A 176 2.03 -17.47 5.07
CA PRO A 176 1.75 -17.97 6.41
C PRO A 176 0.90 -17.02 7.26
N PHE A 177 1.06 -15.70 7.09
CA PHE A 177 0.27 -14.69 7.79
C PHE A 177 -1.17 -14.69 7.30
N MET A 178 -1.38 -14.83 6.00
CA MET A 178 -2.72 -15.01 5.43
C MET A 178 -3.39 -16.28 5.96
N ALA A 179 -2.66 -17.41 6.00
CA ALA A 179 -3.20 -18.66 6.54
C ALA A 179 -3.60 -18.51 8.02
N PHE A 180 -2.83 -17.76 8.80
CA PHE A 180 -3.15 -17.47 10.20
C PHE A 180 -4.43 -16.62 10.32
N ASP A 181 -4.57 -15.58 9.51
CA ASP A 181 -5.77 -14.73 9.46
C ASP A 181 -7.02 -15.51 9.01
N VAL A 182 -6.89 -16.32 7.96
CA VAL A 182 -7.96 -17.22 7.48
C VAL A 182 -8.36 -18.22 8.56
N SER A 183 -7.41 -18.74 9.34
CA SER A 183 -7.70 -19.72 10.40
C SER A 183 -8.61 -19.18 11.50
N ALA A 184 -8.56 -17.87 11.76
CA ALA A 184 -9.43 -17.21 12.72
C ALA A 184 -10.87 -17.05 12.22
N ASN A 185 -11.10 -17.26 10.92
CA ASN A 185 -12.37 -17.05 10.23
C ASN A 185 -12.99 -18.36 9.69
N ILE A 186 -12.46 -19.51 10.11
CA ILE A 186 -13.04 -20.82 9.77
C ILE A 186 -14.38 -21.00 10.47
N GLN A 187 -15.42 -21.25 9.67
CA GLN A 187 -16.73 -21.66 10.16
C GLN A 187 -16.67 -23.15 10.51
N ASN A 188 -17.09 -23.51 11.72
CA ASN A 188 -17.16 -24.90 12.15
C ASN A 188 -18.61 -25.32 12.41
N ASP A 189 -18.94 -26.57 12.11
CA ASP A 189 -20.20 -27.18 12.53
C ASP A 189 -20.20 -27.51 14.04
N ALA A 190 -21.31 -28.09 14.53
CA ALA A 190 -21.46 -28.47 15.94
C ALA A 190 -20.45 -29.52 16.41
N ASP A 191 -19.86 -30.31 15.50
CA ASP A 191 -18.84 -31.31 15.78
C ASP A 191 -17.41 -30.73 15.67
N GLY A 192 -17.28 -29.43 15.36
CA GLY A 192 -16.00 -28.74 15.20
C GLY A 192 -15.33 -28.94 13.84
N LYS A 193 -16.06 -29.40 12.81
CA LYS A 193 -15.51 -29.59 11.46
C LYS A 193 -15.66 -28.32 10.63
N PRO A 194 -14.65 -27.98 9.81
CA PRO A 194 -14.71 -26.80 8.96
C PRO A 194 -15.81 -26.97 7.88
N VAL A 195 -16.73 -26.01 7.80
CA VAL A 195 -17.84 -25.97 6.83
C VAL A 195 -17.81 -24.74 5.92
N GLY A 196 -16.94 -23.77 6.20
CA GLY A 196 -16.85 -22.55 5.41
C GLY A 196 -15.82 -21.56 5.97
N LEU A 197 -15.79 -20.37 5.38
CA LEU A 197 -14.99 -19.23 5.82
C LEU A 197 -15.89 -18.00 5.90
N TYR A 198 -15.79 -17.23 6.99
CA TYR A 198 -16.34 -15.88 7.00
C TYR A 198 -15.47 -14.98 6.12
N GLY A 199 -16.10 -14.24 5.22
CA GLY A 199 -15.46 -13.23 4.40
C GLY A 199 -15.48 -11.86 5.06
N PRO A 200 -14.61 -10.90 4.68
CA PRO A 200 -14.47 -9.60 5.34
C PRO A 200 -15.72 -8.71 5.43
N ASN A 201 -16.79 -9.04 4.71
CA ASN A 201 -18.08 -8.33 4.75
C ASN A 201 -19.16 -9.08 5.57
N ASP A 202 -18.85 -10.29 6.07
CA ASP A 202 -19.74 -11.04 6.94
C ASP A 202 -19.69 -10.47 8.36
N ALA A 203 -20.81 -10.47 9.07
CA ALA A 203 -20.90 -9.90 10.42
C ALA A 203 -20.02 -10.64 11.44
N GLU A 204 -19.78 -11.93 11.21
CA GLU A 204 -18.97 -12.81 12.04
C GLU A 204 -17.48 -12.77 11.70
N TYR A 205 -17.09 -12.05 10.63
CA TYR A 205 -15.68 -11.92 10.28
C TYR A 205 -14.89 -11.22 11.38
N ARG A 206 -13.71 -11.75 11.64
CA ARG A 206 -12.78 -11.25 12.63
C ARG A 206 -11.50 -10.80 11.95
N ASN A 207 -11.27 -9.50 11.93
CA ASN A 207 -9.94 -8.94 11.72
C ASN A 207 -9.10 -9.16 12.99
N ILE A 208 -8.20 -10.14 12.97
CA ILE A 208 -7.36 -10.46 14.14
C ILE A 208 -6.46 -9.30 14.57
N TYR A 209 -6.09 -8.43 13.64
CA TYR A 209 -5.18 -7.30 13.88
C TYR A 209 -5.87 -6.13 14.59
N ALA A 210 -7.20 -6.13 14.61
CA ALA A 210 -8.01 -5.15 15.34
C ALA A 210 -8.25 -5.54 16.81
N ASP A 211 -7.87 -6.76 17.22
CA ASP A 211 -8.02 -7.22 18.61
C ASP A 211 -7.04 -6.46 19.52
N GLU A 212 -7.56 -5.86 20.60
CA GLU A 212 -6.78 -5.08 21.57
C GLU A 212 -5.62 -5.89 22.18
N ASN A 213 -5.75 -7.21 22.25
CA ASN A 213 -4.74 -8.11 22.82
C ASN A 213 -3.88 -8.82 21.75
N PHE A 214 -4.00 -8.40 20.48
CA PHE A 214 -3.18 -8.92 19.41
C PHE A 214 -1.70 -8.55 19.63
N SER A 215 -0.81 -9.49 19.36
CA SER A 215 0.65 -9.30 19.41
C SER A 215 1.26 -9.87 18.15
N PHE A 216 1.96 -9.02 17.40
CA PHE A 216 2.67 -9.43 16.18
C PHE A 216 3.79 -10.41 16.54
N ARG A 217 4.46 -10.20 17.67
CA ARG A 217 5.49 -11.12 18.17
C ARG A 217 4.90 -12.48 18.51
N ARG A 218 3.76 -12.53 19.22
CA ARG A 218 3.09 -13.79 19.55
C ARG A 218 2.64 -14.54 18.30
N GLN A 219 2.13 -13.83 17.29
CA GLN A 219 1.78 -14.44 16.00
C GLN A 219 3.00 -15.13 15.38
N VAL A 220 4.13 -14.42 15.25
CA VAL A 220 5.35 -14.99 14.65
C VAL A 220 5.92 -16.14 15.48
N SER A 221 5.96 -16.03 16.82
CA SER A 221 6.37 -17.14 17.69
C SER A 221 5.48 -18.37 17.52
N THR A 222 4.16 -18.18 17.43
CA THR A 222 3.21 -19.28 17.19
C THR A 222 3.47 -19.96 15.84
N MET A 223 3.80 -19.19 14.80
CA MET A 223 4.16 -19.75 13.50
C MET A 223 5.46 -20.55 13.55
N ILE A 224 6.45 -20.11 14.32
CA ILE A 224 7.71 -20.85 14.54
C ILE A 224 7.43 -22.18 15.24
N ASP A 225 6.64 -22.16 16.32
CA ASP A 225 6.26 -23.36 17.06
C ASP A 225 5.52 -24.37 16.17
N GLN A 226 4.59 -23.88 15.33
CA GLN A 226 3.88 -24.70 14.34
C GLN A 226 4.85 -25.28 13.30
N LEU A 227 5.75 -24.46 12.76
CA LEU A 227 6.75 -24.91 11.78
C LEU A 227 7.62 -26.04 12.37
N ASP A 228 8.05 -25.92 13.62
CA ASP A 228 8.82 -26.94 14.32
C ASP A 228 8.02 -28.22 14.59
N ALA A 229 6.74 -28.10 14.94
CA ALA A 229 5.85 -29.24 15.15
C ALA A 229 5.63 -30.06 13.87
N PHE A 230 5.58 -29.39 12.71
CA PHE A 230 5.32 -30.01 11.41
C PHE A 230 6.58 -30.23 10.56
N LYS A 231 7.78 -29.98 11.08
CA LYS A 231 9.05 -30.07 10.32
C LYS A 231 9.29 -31.41 9.62
N ASN A 232 8.78 -32.51 10.17
CA ASN A 232 8.92 -33.85 9.58
C ASN A 232 7.95 -34.12 8.41
N GLN A 233 7.05 -33.18 8.11
CA GLN A 233 6.07 -33.24 7.01
C GLN A 233 6.44 -32.32 5.84
N MET A 234 7.60 -31.67 5.90
CA MET A 234 8.07 -30.66 4.96
C MET A 234 9.46 -31.04 4.42
N ASP A 235 9.81 -30.55 3.23
CA ASP A 235 11.19 -30.62 2.76
C ASP A 235 12.13 -29.87 3.74
N TYR A 236 13.32 -30.43 3.98
CA TYR A 236 14.24 -29.85 4.95
C TYR A 236 14.76 -28.47 4.53
N GLY A 237 14.99 -28.24 3.23
CA GLY A 237 15.41 -26.94 2.71
C GLY A 237 14.30 -25.90 2.91
N GLU A 238 13.06 -26.26 2.59
CA GLU A 238 11.89 -25.42 2.82
C GLU A 238 11.69 -25.09 4.30
N PHE A 239 11.82 -26.08 5.19
CA PHE A 239 11.76 -25.89 6.63
C PHE A 239 12.82 -24.88 7.11
N ARG A 240 14.07 -25.07 6.71
CA ARG A 240 15.20 -24.19 7.08
C ARG A 240 14.98 -22.76 6.63
N GLU A 241 14.56 -22.59 5.38
CA GLU A 241 14.32 -21.29 4.77
C GLU A 241 13.19 -20.52 5.48
N ARG A 242 12.06 -21.19 5.74
CA ARG A 242 10.94 -20.61 6.50
C ARG A 242 11.35 -20.29 7.94
N GLN A 243 12.11 -21.17 8.58
CA GLN A 243 12.59 -20.98 9.94
C GLN A 243 13.52 -19.77 10.03
N GLU A 244 14.47 -19.64 9.10
CA GLU A 244 15.39 -18.50 9.04
C GLU A 244 14.65 -17.18 8.84
N PHE A 245 13.69 -17.16 7.92
CA PHE A 245 12.85 -15.97 7.70
C PHE A 245 12.04 -15.57 8.94
N LEU A 246 11.29 -16.51 9.56
CA LEU A 246 10.44 -16.20 10.70
C LEU A 246 11.26 -15.75 11.92
N ASN A 247 12.41 -16.38 12.18
CA ASN A 247 13.30 -15.95 13.26
C ASN A 247 13.92 -14.58 12.98
N GLY A 248 14.30 -14.30 11.73
CA GLY A 248 14.79 -12.99 11.31
C GLY A 248 13.72 -11.90 11.52
N TYR A 249 12.47 -12.19 11.14
CA TYR A 249 11.38 -11.25 11.34
C TYR A 249 11.03 -11.05 12.82
N LEU A 250 11.04 -12.11 13.63
CA LEU A 250 10.85 -11.98 15.08
C LEU A 250 11.92 -11.08 15.70
N SER A 251 13.20 -11.29 15.35
CA SER A 251 14.31 -10.43 15.81
C SER A 251 14.15 -8.97 15.37
N ALA A 252 13.64 -8.73 14.16
CA ALA A 252 13.35 -7.38 13.69
C ALA A 252 12.22 -6.73 14.51
N LEU A 253 11.13 -7.46 14.79
CA LEU A 253 10.03 -6.97 15.65
C LEU A 253 10.53 -6.60 17.05
N GLU A 254 11.44 -7.39 17.61
CA GLU A 254 12.08 -7.14 18.90
C GLU A 254 12.95 -5.88 18.88
N SER A 255 13.74 -5.71 17.82
CA SER A 255 14.63 -4.56 17.67
C SER A 255 13.88 -3.24 17.51
N HIS A 256 12.65 -3.29 16.98
CA HIS A 256 11.74 -2.16 16.83
C HIS A 256 10.79 -1.97 18.03
N GLU A 257 11.04 -2.67 19.15
CA GLU A 257 10.25 -2.59 20.39
C GLU A 257 8.73 -2.88 20.19
N VAL A 258 8.39 -3.72 19.22
CA VAL A 258 7.01 -4.15 18.98
C VAL A 258 6.53 -5.06 20.11
N ALA A 259 5.26 -4.91 20.53
CA ALA A 259 4.59 -5.78 21.49
C ALA A 259 4.04 -7.09 20.88
#